data_AF-A0A8E2DE82-F1
#
_entry.id   AF-A0A8E2DE82-F1
#
_cell.length_a   1.000
_cell.length_b   1.000
_cell.length_c   1.000
_cell.angle_alpha   90.00
_cell.angle_beta   90.00
_cell.angle_gamma   90.00
#
_symmetry.space_group_name_H-M   'P 1'
#
loop_
_entity.id
_entity.type
_entity.pdbx_description
1 polymer ?
#
loop_
_entity_poly.entity_id
_entity_poly.type
_entity_poly.pdbx_seq_one_letter_code
_entity_poly.pdbx_strand_id
1 'polypeptide(L)'
;HDHVVPCYGASITEDPPFVVLRYMRHGHLLRYLRLHPEVNRVQLLYEVSLGMRYLHEENVVHGDIKAVNILIDDAGKACVSDFGLSTRVQGSKLSKSKRCKCTAGTLRYMAPEAIKTGSFTCATDVYAYGMLIYEVWALLTRCNHQ
;
A
#
# COMPACT_ATOMS: atom_id res chain seq x y z
N HIS A 1 -6.26 13.09 -0.58
CA HIS A 1 -5.22 13.27 0.46
C HIS A 1 -3.85 13.26 -0.22
N ASP A 2 -2.89 14.05 0.27
CA ASP A 2 -1.59 14.25 -0.41
C ASP A 2 -0.73 12.98 -0.50
N HIS A 3 -0.90 12.05 0.44
CA HIS A 3 -0.18 10.77 0.50
C HIS A 3 -0.98 9.57 -0.05
N VAL A 4 -1.92 9.84 -0.96
CA VAL A 4 -2.64 8.82 -1.73
C VAL A 4 -2.55 9.22 -3.19
N VAL A 5 -2.21 8.27 -4.07
CA VAL A 5 -2.04 8.57 -5.51
C VAL A 5 -3.30 9.20 -6.08
N PRO A 6 -3.21 10.41 -6.67
CA PRO A 6 -4.36 11.06 -7.26
C PRO A 6 -4.94 10.25 -8.42
N CYS A 7 -6.24 10.02 -8.38
CA CYS A 7 -7.01 9.43 -9.48
C CYS A 7 -7.67 10.55 -10.28
N TYR A 8 -7.43 10.59 -11.58
CA TYR A 8 -8.05 11.55 -12.50
C TYR A 8 -9.37 11.04 -13.07
N GLY A 9 -9.53 9.72 -13.17
CA GLY A 9 -10.77 9.11 -13.63
C GLY A 9 -10.62 7.61 -13.86
N ALA A 10 -11.73 6.97 -14.20
CA ALA A 10 -11.77 5.57 -14.60
C ALA A 10 -12.80 5.37 -15.69
N SER A 11 -12.56 4.38 -16.55
CA SER A 11 -13.58 3.87 -17.46
C SER A 11 -13.81 2.40 -17.18
N ILE A 12 -15.08 2.06 -16.94
CA ILE A 12 -15.55 0.69 -16.71
C ILE A 12 -16.35 0.14 -17.89
N THR A 13 -16.62 0.98 -18.89
CA THR A 13 -17.38 0.62 -20.09
C THR A 13 -16.48 0.24 -21.27
N GLU A 14 -15.21 0.64 -21.23
CA GLU A 14 -14.20 0.29 -22.23
C GLU A 14 -13.65 -1.12 -21.96
N ASP A 15 -13.13 -1.78 -23.01
CA ASP A 15 -12.50 -3.10 -22.94
C ASP A 15 -11.04 -3.02 -23.42
N PRO A 16 -10.03 -3.14 -22.54
CA PRO A 16 -10.15 -3.44 -21.11
C PRO A 16 -10.55 -2.22 -20.25
N PRO A 17 -11.20 -2.44 -19.10
CA PRO A 17 -11.46 -1.37 -18.14
C PRO A 17 -10.14 -0.79 -17.62
N PHE A 18 -10.11 0.52 -17.37
CA PHE A 18 -8.89 1.21 -16.96
C PHE A 18 -9.14 2.33 -15.94
N VAL A 19 -8.06 2.70 -15.25
CA VAL A 19 -8.02 3.83 -14.32
C VAL A 19 -6.87 4.74 -14.75
N VAL A 20 -7.11 6.05 -14.73
CA VAL A 20 -6.12 7.08 -15.02
C VAL A 20 -5.65 7.68 -13.69
N LEU A 21 -4.38 7.45 -13.37
CA LEU A 21 -3.74 7.93 -12.16
C LEU A 21 -2.67 8.98 -12.50
N ARG A 22 -2.32 9.81 -11.52
CA ARG A 22 -1.12 10.64 -11.62
C ARG A 22 0.10 9.76 -11.86
N TYR A 23 0.91 10.14 -12.84
CA TYR A 23 2.21 9.52 -13.06
C TYR A 23 3.19 9.92 -11.93
N MET A 24 3.81 8.92 -11.31
CA MET A 24 4.73 9.08 -10.18
C MET A 24 6.15 8.82 -10.69
N ARG A 25 6.89 9.88 -11.04
CA ARG A 25 8.14 9.79 -11.83
C ARG A 25 9.22 8.93 -11.19
N HIS A 26 9.28 8.91 -9.86
CA HIS A 26 10.29 8.15 -9.12
C HIS A 26 9.92 6.67 -8.92
N GLY A 27 8.75 6.25 -9.41
CA GLY A 27 8.28 4.88 -9.35
C GLY A 27 8.01 4.44 -7.92
N HIS A 28 8.19 3.14 -7.65
CA HIS A 28 7.88 2.57 -6.34
C HIS A 28 9.04 2.70 -5.34
N LEU A 29 8.70 2.75 -4.04
CA LEU A 29 9.60 3.02 -2.92
C LEU A 29 10.83 2.11 -2.92
N LEU A 30 10.66 0.81 -3.20
CA LEU A 30 11.78 -0.13 -3.27
C LEU A 30 12.85 0.27 -4.29
N ARG A 31 12.46 0.74 -5.49
CA ARG A 31 13.40 1.19 -6.51
C ARG A 31 14.01 2.53 -6.10
N TYR A 32 13.19 3.43 -5.57
CA TYR A 32 13.63 4.74 -5.11
C TYR A 32 14.72 4.65 -4.03
N LEU A 33 14.56 3.79 -3.02
CA LEU A 33 15.55 3.59 -1.95
C LEU A 33 16.89 3.04 -2.44
N ARG A 34 16.91 2.27 -3.54
CA ARG A 34 18.15 1.77 -4.15
C ARG A 34 18.90 2.87 -4.89
N LEU A 35 18.17 3.81 -5.49
CA LEU A 35 18.74 4.93 -6.21
C LEU A 35 19.13 6.10 -5.29
N HIS A 36 18.49 6.19 -4.12
CA HIS A 36 18.67 7.25 -3.12
C HIS A 36 18.91 6.66 -1.73
N PRO A 37 20.05 5.99 -1.49
CA PRO A 37 20.31 5.30 -0.21
C PRO A 37 20.31 6.22 1.02
N GLU A 38 20.66 7.50 0.81
CA GLU A 38 20.73 8.59 1.79
C GLU A 38 19.39 9.24 2.14
N VAL A 39 18.29 8.89 1.45
CA VAL A 39 17.00 9.52 1.71
C VAL A 39 16.52 9.28 3.14
N ASN A 40 15.78 10.25 3.69
CA ASN A 40 15.16 10.11 4.99
C ASN A 40 14.00 9.09 4.95
N ARG A 41 14.31 7.85 5.30
CA ARG A 41 13.35 6.73 5.30
C ARG A 41 12.24 6.91 6.33
N VAL A 42 12.56 7.51 7.47
CA VAL A 42 11.59 7.79 8.53
C VAL A 42 10.54 8.76 8.01
N GLN A 43 10.97 9.78 7.25
CA GLN A 43 10.05 10.70 6.58
C GLN A 43 9.14 9.98 5.59
N LEU A 44 9.69 9.13 4.71
CA LEU A 44 8.89 8.38 3.74
C LEU A 44 7.86 7.45 4.41
N LEU A 45 8.26 6.75 5.48
CA LEU A 45 7.33 5.94 6.26
C LEU A 45 6.24 6.78 6.93
N TYR A 46 6.63 7.91 7.52
CA TYR A 46 5.67 8.82 8.14
C TYR A 46 4.61 9.26 7.12
N GLU A 47 5.02 9.63 5.91
CA GLU A 47 4.13 9.99 4.81
C GLU A 47 3.21 8.84 4.40
N VAL A 48 3.72 7.60 4.31
CA VAL A 48 2.88 6.40 4.11
C VAL A 48 1.83 6.27 5.22
N SER A 49 2.23 6.47 6.48
CA SER A 49 1.31 6.38 7.63
C SER A 49 0.21 7.44 7.58
N LEU A 50 0.50 8.65 7.06
CA LEU A 50 -0.51 9.68 6.84
C LEU A 50 -1.54 9.26 5.78
N GLY A 51 -1.08 8.67 4.69
CA GLY A 51 -1.95 8.09 3.66
C GLY A 51 -2.83 6.97 4.21
N MET A 52 -2.26 6.05 4.98
CA MET A 52 -2.99 4.96 5.62
C MET A 52 -4.02 5.47 6.63
N ARG A 53 -3.66 6.43 7.49
CA ARG A 53 -4.58 7.06 8.44
C ARG A 53 -5.80 7.63 7.72
N TYR A 54 -5.59 8.36 6.63
CA TYR A 54 -6.68 8.89 5.81
C TYR A 54 -7.59 7.79 5.27
N LEU A 55 -7.03 6.69 4.74
CA LEU A 55 -7.85 5.56 4.29
C LEU A 55 -8.70 4.98 5.42
N HIS A 56 -8.10 4.78 6.60
CA HIS A 56 -8.78 4.21 7.76
C HIS A 56 -9.88 5.13 8.29
N GLU A 57 -9.67 6.45 8.29
CA GLU A 57 -10.69 7.47 8.62
C GLU A 57 -11.88 7.42 7.64
N GLU A 58 -11.62 7.14 6.36
CA GLU A 58 -12.64 6.94 5.32
C GLU A 58 -13.26 5.52 5.32
N ASN A 59 -12.96 4.71 6.35
CA ASN A 59 -13.36 3.31 6.48
C ASN A 59 -12.93 2.44 5.29
N VAL A 60 -11.76 2.72 4.71
CA VAL A 60 -11.14 1.96 3.63
C VAL A 60 -9.98 1.15 4.19
N VAL A 61 -10.02 -0.16 4.01
CA VAL A 61 -8.89 -1.06 4.24
C VAL A 61 -8.18 -1.27 2.91
N HIS A 62 -6.86 -1.10 2.89
CA HIS A 62 -6.07 -1.22 1.67
C HIS A 62 -5.88 -2.68 1.27
N GLY A 63 -5.46 -3.54 2.20
CA GLY A 63 -5.30 -4.98 2.02
C GLY A 63 -4.02 -5.45 1.33
N ASP A 64 -3.12 -4.56 0.91
CA ASP A 64 -1.87 -4.91 0.22
C ASP A 64 -0.77 -3.85 0.40
N ILE A 65 -0.56 -3.40 1.63
CA ILE A 65 0.50 -2.45 1.97
C ILE A 65 1.86 -3.16 1.85
N LYS A 66 2.71 -2.69 0.94
CA LYS A 66 4.06 -3.20 0.65
C LYS A 66 4.86 -2.18 -0.17
N ALA A 67 6.19 -2.28 -0.19
CA ALA A 67 7.04 -1.22 -0.78
C ALA A 67 6.81 -1.00 -2.29
N VAL A 68 6.34 -2.01 -3.02
CA VAL A 68 6.03 -1.87 -4.45
C VAL A 68 4.70 -1.12 -4.70
N ASN A 69 3.82 -1.05 -3.70
CA ASN A 69 2.54 -0.33 -3.76
C ASN A 69 2.64 1.08 -3.13
N ILE A 70 3.84 1.50 -2.72
CA ILE A 70 4.11 2.89 -2.33
C ILE A 70 4.83 3.55 -3.50
N LEU A 71 4.26 4.61 -4.06
CA LEU A 71 4.86 5.38 -5.15
C LEU A 71 5.44 6.69 -4.64
N ILE A 72 6.50 7.15 -5.29
CA ILE A 72 7.20 8.39 -4.97
C ILE A 72 6.91 9.44 -6.04
N ASP A 73 6.39 10.60 -5.62
CA ASP A 73 6.05 11.69 -6.53
C ASP A 73 7.28 12.51 -6.95
N ASP A 74 7.07 13.49 -7.82
CA ASP A 74 8.14 14.36 -8.35
C ASP A 74 8.86 15.18 -7.26
N ALA A 75 8.21 15.39 -6.11
CA ALA A 75 8.78 16.09 -4.96
C ALA A 75 9.47 15.14 -3.96
N GLY A 76 9.53 13.84 -4.26
CA GLY A 76 10.13 12.83 -3.39
C GLY A 76 9.24 12.37 -2.24
N LYS A 77 7.93 12.66 -2.29
CA LYS A 77 6.95 12.27 -1.26
C LYS A 77 6.38 10.89 -1.53
N ALA A 78 6.14 10.13 -0.47
CA ALA A 78 5.53 8.82 -0.54
C ALA A 78 3.99 8.90 -0.58
N CYS A 79 3.40 8.11 -1.48
CA CYS A 79 1.96 7.98 -1.65
C CYS A 79 1.53 6.52 -1.73
N VAL A 80 0.44 6.19 -1.04
CA VAL A 80 -0.19 4.86 -1.12
C VAL A 80 -0.89 4.68 -2.48
N SER A 81 -0.71 3.52 -3.10
CA SER A 81 -1.21 3.19 -4.44
C SER A 81 -1.68 1.74 -4.54
N ASP A 82 -2.29 1.38 -5.68
CA ASP A 82 -2.81 0.04 -5.97
C ASP A 82 -3.93 -0.42 -5.02
N PHE A 83 -5.12 0.08 -5.30
CA PHE A 83 -6.34 -0.20 -4.56
C PHE A 83 -7.08 -1.47 -5.02
N GLY A 84 -6.41 -2.36 -5.77
CA GLY A 84 -7.04 -3.54 -6.36
C GLY A 84 -7.64 -4.52 -5.35
N LEU A 85 -7.12 -4.52 -4.11
CA LEU A 85 -7.63 -5.34 -3.00
C LEU A 85 -8.37 -4.53 -1.93
N SER A 86 -8.54 -3.22 -2.15
CA SER A 86 -9.11 -2.35 -1.14
C SER A 86 -10.61 -2.58 -0.95
N THR A 87 -11.07 -2.47 0.28
CA THR A 87 -12.47 -2.70 0.65
C THR A 87 -12.96 -1.66 1.63
N ARG A 88 -14.24 -1.28 1.51
CA ARG A 88 -14.90 -0.40 2.46
C ARG A 88 -15.53 -1.20 3.60
N VAL A 89 -15.26 -0.79 4.83
CA VAL A 89 -15.85 -1.37 6.05
C VAL A 89 -17.11 -0.56 6.39
N GLN A 90 -18.30 -1.12 6.17
CA GLN A 90 -19.56 -0.48 6.59
C GLN A 90 -20.07 -1.10 7.90
N GLY A 91 -19.84 -0.43 9.03
CA GLY A 91 -20.38 -0.84 10.34
C GLY A 91 -19.85 -2.18 10.87
N SER A 92 -20.46 -2.68 11.96
CA SER A 92 -20.07 -3.92 12.68
C SER A 92 -20.18 -5.22 11.86
N LYS A 93 -20.56 -5.11 10.59
CA LYS A 93 -20.52 -6.20 9.62
C LYS A 93 -19.54 -5.78 8.55
N LEU A 94 -18.34 -6.37 8.57
CA LEU A 94 -17.52 -6.40 7.36
C LEU A 94 -18.47 -6.73 6.21
N SER A 95 -18.56 -5.82 5.23
CA SER A 95 -19.30 -6.06 4.01
C SER A 95 -18.89 -7.45 3.55
N LYS A 96 -19.86 -8.37 3.44
CA LYS A 96 -19.65 -9.72 2.90
C LYS A 96 -19.22 -9.69 1.43
N SER A 97 -18.68 -8.57 0.95
CA SER A 97 -18.02 -8.47 -0.34
C SER A 97 -16.70 -9.21 -0.24
N LYS A 98 -16.78 -10.48 -0.64
CA LYS A 98 -15.69 -11.42 -0.84
C LYS A 98 -14.99 -11.83 0.45
N ARG A 99 -15.47 -12.94 1.04
CA ARG A 99 -14.51 -14.02 1.36
C ARG A 99 -13.75 -14.28 0.07
N CYS A 100 -12.63 -13.59 -0.15
CA CYS A 100 -11.66 -14.01 -1.14
C CYS A 100 -11.12 -15.34 -0.61
N LYS A 101 -11.81 -16.43 -1.01
CA LYS A 101 -11.34 -17.81 -0.83
C LYS A 101 -10.05 -18.09 -1.59
N CYS A 102 -9.60 -17.12 -2.39
CA CYS A 102 -8.26 -17.09 -2.97
C CYS A 102 -7.42 -16.18 -2.09
N THR A 103 -6.23 -16.65 -1.71
CA THR A 103 -5.12 -15.90 -1.13
C THR A 103 -4.91 -14.56 -1.83
N ALA A 104 -5.68 -13.55 -1.46
CA ALA A 104 -5.54 -12.19 -1.95
C ALA A 104 -4.48 -11.50 -1.09
N GLY A 105 -3.63 -10.68 -1.70
CA GLY A 105 -2.53 -10.00 -1.03
C GLY A 105 -1.23 -10.79 -1.09
N THR A 106 -0.15 -10.13 -0.69
CA THR A 106 1.19 -10.72 -0.75
C THR A 106 1.49 -11.45 0.56
N LEU A 107 1.56 -12.79 0.54
CA LEU A 107 1.63 -13.64 1.74
C LEU A 107 2.65 -13.17 2.80
N ARG A 108 3.80 -12.63 2.37
CA ARG A 108 4.85 -12.09 3.26
C ARG A 108 4.39 -10.91 4.13
N TYR A 109 3.41 -10.14 3.70
CA TYR A 109 2.91 -8.94 4.37
C TYR A 109 1.57 -9.17 5.07
N MET A 110 0.99 -10.36 4.91
CA MET A 110 -0.33 -10.66 5.47
C MET A 110 -0.24 -10.93 6.97
N ALA A 111 -1.15 -10.31 7.72
CA ALA A 111 -1.33 -10.58 9.14
C ALA A 111 -1.76 -12.04 9.37
N PRO A 112 -1.33 -12.70 10.45
CA PRO A 112 -1.65 -14.09 10.73
C PRO A 112 -3.17 -14.35 10.81
N GLU A 113 -3.93 -13.40 11.37
CA GLU A 113 -5.39 -13.43 11.40
C GLU A 113 -6.02 -13.31 10.01
N ALA A 114 -5.40 -12.53 9.10
CA ALA A 114 -5.85 -12.42 7.72
C ALA A 114 -5.61 -13.72 6.96
N ILE A 115 -4.47 -14.39 7.17
CA ILE A 115 -4.17 -15.71 6.59
C ILE A 115 -5.19 -16.74 7.06
N LYS A 116 -5.53 -16.74 8.35
CA LYS A 116 -6.46 -17.70 8.94
C LYS A 116 -7.91 -17.51 8.49
N THR A 117 -8.35 -16.26 8.34
CA THR A 117 -9.77 -15.93 8.14
C THR A 117 -10.12 -15.46 6.72
N GLY A 118 -9.11 -15.05 5.93
CA GLY A 118 -9.29 -14.34 4.67
C GLY A 118 -9.89 -12.94 4.83
N SER A 119 -9.89 -12.40 6.05
CA SER A 119 -10.52 -11.13 6.40
C SER A 119 -9.48 -10.02 6.50
N PHE A 120 -9.72 -8.91 5.81
CA PHE A 120 -8.88 -7.71 5.88
C PHE A 120 -9.57 -6.65 6.74
N THR A 121 -8.81 -6.05 7.65
CA THR A 121 -9.24 -4.99 8.56
C THR A 121 -8.16 -3.90 8.64
N CYS A 122 -8.47 -2.77 9.27
CA CYS A 122 -7.47 -1.72 9.52
C CYS A 122 -6.27 -2.28 10.33
N ALA A 123 -6.50 -3.22 11.26
CA ALA A 123 -5.43 -3.87 12.01
C ALA A 123 -4.52 -4.73 11.11
N THR A 124 -5.08 -5.37 10.07
CA THR A 124 -4.26 -6.14 9.11
C THR A 124 -3.39 -5.23 8.24
N ASP A 125 -3.87 -4.02 7.91
CA ASP A 125 -3.04 -2.99 7.24
C ASP A 125 -1.91 -2.52 8.15
N VAL A 126 -2.17 -2.36 9.47
CA VAL A 126 -1.14 -1.98 10.45
C VAL A 126 -0.04 -3.05 10.55
N TYR A 127 -0.42 -4.34 10.52
CA TYR A 127 0.57 -5.42 10.44
C TYR A 127 1.41 -5.34 9.16
N ALA A 128 0.75 -5.18 8.00
CA ALA A 128 1.42 -5.05 6.71
C ALA A 128 2.35 -3.83 6.65
N TYR A 129 1.97 -2.73 7.31
CA TYR A 129 2.83 -1.57 7.52
C TYR A 129 4.07 -1.93 8.35
N GLY A 130 3.94 -2.70 9.44
CA GLY A 130 5.10 -3.21 10.17
C GLY A 130 6.07 -4.02 9.29
N MET A 131 5.54 -4.83 8.38
CA MET A 131 6.33 -5.57 7.38
C MET A 131 6.98 -4.65 6.34
N LEU A 132 6.31 -3.57 5.94
CA LEU A 132 6.87 -2.51 5.10
C LEU A 132 8.05 -1.81 5.80
N ILE A 133 7.92 -1.46 7.08
CA ILE A 133 9.03 -0.88 7.88
C ILE A 133 10.21 -1.84 7.85
N TYR A 134 9.96 -3.13 8.15
CA TYR A 134 11.01 -4.14 8.11
C TYR A 134 11.68 -4.22 6.73
N GLU A 135 10.91 -4.22 5.64
CA GLU A 135 11.44 -4.23 4.29
C GLU A 135 12.34 -3.01 4.01
N VAL A 136 11.85 -1.79 4.27
CA VAL A 136 12.58 -0.54 4.02
C VAL A 136 13.90 -0.47 4.80
N TRP A 137 13.99 -1.09 5.98
CA TRP A 137 15.20 -1.14 6.79
C TRP A 137 16.12 -2.32 6.43
N ALA A 138 15.56 -3.51 6.23
CA ALA A 138 16.32 -4.73 5.95
C ALA A 138 16.95 -4.75 4.55
N LEU A 139 16.44 -3.96 3.61
CA LEU A 139 17.04 -3.86 2.27
C LEU A 139 18.41 -3.17 2.25
N LEU A 140 18.90 -2.63 3.37
CA LEU A 140 20.30 -2.19 3.51
C LEU A 140 21.27 -3.31 3.89
N THR A 141 20.83 -4.38 4.58
CA THR A 141 21.78 -5.42 5.00
C THR A 141 22.28 -6.29 3.84
N ARG A 142 21.60 -6.27 2.69
CA ARG A 142 22.02 -7.06 1.51
C ARG A 142 22.89 -6.28 0.51
N CYS A 143 22.93 -4.95 0.58
CA CYS A 143 23.71 -4.13 -0.36
C CYS A 143 25.13 -3.80 0.14
N ASN A 144 25.50 -4.17 1.37
CA ASN A 144 26.86 -4.00 1.89
C ASN A 144 27.77 -5.23 1.68
N HIS A 145 27.33 -6.25 0.91
CA HIS A 145 28.07 -7.50 0.66
C HIS A 145 28.20 -7.83 -0.84
N GLN A 146 28.22 -6.83 -1.71
CA GLN A 146 28.68 -6.98 -3.11
C GLN A 146 29.75 -5.95 -3.43
#